data_AF-A0AAU0S712-F1
#
_entry.id   AF-A0AAU0S712-F1
#
_cell.length_a   1.000
_cell.length_b   1.000
_cell.length_c   1.000
_cell.angle_alpha   90.00
_cell.angle_beta   90.00
_cell.angle_gamma   90.00
#
_symmetry.space_group_name_H-M   'P 1'
#
loop_
_entity.id
_entity.type
_entity.pdbx_description
1 polymer ?
#
loop_
_entity_poly.entity_id
_entity_poly.type
_entity_poly.pdbx_seq_one_letter_code
_entity_poly.pdbx_strand_id
1 'polypeptide(L)'
;MSRSLKIILLCNLIAVAIFAFVYPQLIVAPGKLIPGHQQLEGDCFACHAPLRGASAARCISCHKPAEIGRLNSKGLPIAKPTSSTAFHQELKDVNCVDCHSDHAGVKRYHLQGNFNHALLKKATLDQCQTCHKSPKNALHQKITANCTSCHTPDKWTPASFDHDKYFVLDRDHNAGCSSCHVNNDYSRYSCYGCHEHTPSNIRRKHIEEGIRQFDHCVECHRSADEDDIREGSGGGG
;
A
#
# COMPACT_ATOMS: atom_id res chain seq x y z
N MET A 1 41.96 -29.94 -37.02
CA MET A 1 40.90 -30.64 -36.24
C MET A 1 40.70 -32.04 -36.80
N SER A 2 40.92 -33.10 -36.02
CA SER A 2 40.86 -34.49 -36.51
C SER A 2 39.44 -34.90 -36.92
N ARG A 3 39.30 -35.84 -37.87
CA ARG A 3 37.99 -36.40 -38.28
C ARG A 3 37.22 -36.96 -37.08
N SER A 4 37.92 -37.62 -36.16
CA SER A 4 37.33 -38.17 -34.93
C SER A 4 36.74 -37.08 -34.04
N LEU A 5 37.42 -35.93 -33.88
CA LEU A 5 36.90 -34.82 -33.08
C LEU A 5 35.63 -34.20 -33.69
N LYS A 6 35.58 -34.08 -35.04
CA LYS A 6 34.38 -33.59 -35.74
C LYS A 6 33.17 -34.51 -35.53
N ILE A 7 33.39 -35.84 -35.57
CA ILE A 7 32.32 -36.83 -35.32
C ILE A 7 31.82 -36.74 -33.89
N ILE A 8 32.70 -36.65 -32.89
CA ILE A 8 32.32 -36.53 -31.47
C ILE A 8 31.52 -35.25 -31.21
N LEU A 9 31.94 -34.11 -31.78
CA LEU A 9 31.22 -32.85 -31.68
C LEU A 9 29.84 -32.93 -32.32
N LEU A 10 29.74 -33.51 -33.52
CA LEU A 10 28.46 -33.70 -34.21
C LEU A 10 27.51 -34.58 -33.40
N CYS A 11 27.99 -35.71 -32.86
CA CYS A 11 27.18 -36.60 -32.02
C CYS A 11 26.69 -35.90 -30.75
N ASN A 12 27.53 -35.10 -30.09
CA ASN A 12 27.10 -34.30 -28.94
C ASN A 12 26.04 -33.27 -29.32
N LEU A 13 26.22 -32.58 -30.45
CA LEU A 13 25.28 -31.56 -30.91
C LEU A 13 23.92 -32.18 -31.27
N ILE A 14 23.93 -33.37 -31.89
CA ILE A 14 22.71 -34.17 -32.16
C ILE A 14 22.06 -34.62 -30.85
N ALA A 15 22.84 -35.13 -29.89
CA ALA A 15 22.30 -35.55 -28.60
C ALA A 15 21.65 -34.38 -27.84
N VAL A 16 22.31 -33.22 -27.78
CA VAL A 16 21.77 -32.00 -27.19
C VAL A 16 20.50 -31.55 -27.92
N ALA A 17 20.46 -31.60 -29.25
CA ALA A 17 19.26 -31.28 -30.01
C ALA A 17 18.11 -32.26 -29.68
N ILE A 18 18.35 -33.57 -29.64
CA ILE A 18 17.34 -34.56 -29.26
C ILE A 18 16.81 -34.27 -27.86
N PHE A 19 17.70 -34.03 -26.90
CA PHE A 19 17.31 -33.71 -25.54
C PHE A 19 16.53 -32.39 -25.43
N ALA A 20 16.90 -31.36 -26.19
CA ALA A 20 16.22 -30.07 -26.18
C ALA A 20 14.84 -30.12 -26.84
N PHE A 21 14.65 -30.92 -27.90
CA PHE A 21 13.41 -30.94 -28.69
C PHE A 21 12.49 -32.14 -28.40
N VAL A 22 13.04 -33.29 -27.99
CA VAL A 22 12.29 -34.54 -27.76
C VAL A 22 12.07 -34.80 -26.27
N TYR A 23 13.04 -34.44 -25.41
CA TYR A 23 12.95 -34.65 -23.95
C TYR A 23 13.24 -33.38 -23.13
N PRO A 24 12.61 -32.24 -23.44
CA PRO A 24 12.90 -30.97 -22.76
C PRO A 24 12.70 -31.05 -21.24
N GLN A 25 11.79 -31.92 -20.77
CA GLN A 25 11.53 -32.13 -19.34
C GLN A 25 12.73 -32.66 -18.55
N LEU A 26 13.69 -33.35 -19.20
CA LEU A 26 14.84 -33.93 -18.49
C LEU A 26 15.94 -32.91 -18.20
N ILE A 27 15.98 -31.79 -18.94
CA ILE A 27 17.09 -30.82 -18.87
C ILE A 27 16.60 -29.39 -18.59
N VAL A 28 15.37 -29.04 -18.95
CA VAL A 28 14.84 -27.67 -18.88
C VAL A 28 13.74 -27.50 -17.84
N ALA A 29 12.99 -28.57 -17.49
CA ALA A 29 11.88 -28.44 -16.54
C ALA A 29 12.38 -28.32 -15.09
N PRO A 30 12.04 -27.23 -14.37
CA PRO A 30 12.47 -27.03 -12.99
C PRO A 30 11.73 -27.91 -11.98
N GLY A 31 10.78 -28.73 -12.44
CA GLY A 31 9.99 -29.65 -11.61
C GLY A 31 8.59 -29.88 -12.17
N LYS A 32 7.81 -30.71 -11.46
CA LYS A 32 6.40 -30.98 -11.75
C LYS A 32 5.55 -29.72 -11.61
N LEU A 33 4.40 -29.67 -12.29
CA LEU A 33 3.44 -28.58 -12.13
C LEU A 33 2.60 -28.76 -10.86
N ILE A 34 1.93 -27.71 -10.41
CA ILE A 34 0.94 -27.79 -9.34
C ILE A 34 -0.22 -28.72 -9.75
N PRO A 35 -0.92 -29.36 -8.79
CA PRO A 35 -2.00 -30.31 -9.10
C PRO A 35 -3.09 -29.76 -10.02
N GLY A 36 -3.39 -28.46 -9.93
CA GLY A 36 -4.39 -27.80 -10.78
C GLY A 36 -4.04 -27.78 -12.28
N HIS A 37 -2.76 -27.88 -12.64
CA HIS A 37 -2.27 -27.83 -14.02
C HIS A 37 -1.59 -29.12 -14.45
N GLN A 38 -1.81 -30.24 -13.74
CA GLN A 38 -1.19 -31.52 -14.07
C GLN A 38 -1.46 -31.97 -15.51
N GLN A 39 -2.61 -31.59 -16.08
CA GLN A 39 -2.97 -31.91 -17.47
C GLN A 39 -2.11 -31.18 -18.52
N LEU A 40 -1.40 -30.12 -18.12
CA LEU A 40 -0.47 -29.37 -18.97
C LEU A 40 0.98 -29.89 -18.84
N GLU A 41 1.21 -30.96 -18.07
CA GLU A 41 2.56 -31.54 -17.96
C GLU A 41 3.10 -31.96 -19.33
N GLY A 42 4.26 -31.42 -19.69
CA GLY A 42 4.91 -31.67 -20.98
C GLY A 42 4.61 -30.61 -22.06
N ASP A 43 3.52 -29.84 -21.92
CA ASP A 43 3.27 -28.69 -22.79
C ASP A 43 3.83 -27.40 -22.16
N CYS A 44 5.15 -27.27 -22.17
CA CYS A 44 5.84 -26.10 -21.61
C CYS A 44 5.37 -24.79 -22.28
N PHE A 45 5.04 -24.86 -23.56
CA PHE A 45 4.63 -23.71 -24.33
C PHE A 45 3.22 -23.27 -24.01
N ALA A 46 2.40 -24.04 -23.27
CA ALA A 46 1.12 -23.58 -22.75
C ALA A 46 1.26 -22.26 -21.97
N CYS A 47 2.32 -22.15 -21.16
CA CYS A 47 2.61 -20.98 -20.32
C CYS A 47 3.81 -20.15 -20.78
N HIS A 48 4.82 -20.79 -21.39
CA HIS A 48 6.07 -20.13 -21.79
C HIS A 48 6.08 -19.71 -23.26
N ALA A 49 6.66 -18.54 -23.52
CA ALA A 49 7.10 -18.13 -24.85
C ALA A 49 8.60 -18.42 -25.02
N PRO A 50 9.03 -18.90 -26.20
CA PRO A 50 10.45 -19.14 -26.48
C PRO A 50 11.31 -17.91 -26.12
N LEU A 51 12.36 -18.14 -25.32
CA LEU A 51 13.31 -17.13 -24.84
C LEU A 51 12.74 -15.95 -24.02
N ARG A 52 11.43 -15.94 -23.74
CA ARG A 52 10.75 -14.88 -22.98
C ARG A 52 10.17 -15.35 -21.65
N GLY A 53 10.22 -16.66 -21.37
CA GLY A 53 9.69 -17.23 -20.14
C GLY A 53 8.17 -17.26 -20.12
N ALA A 54 7.60 -17.41 -18.92
CA ALA A 54 6.15 -17.42 -18.73
C ALA A 54 5.58 -16.03 -19.03
N SER A 55 4.43 -16.00 -19.72
CA SER A 55 3.75 -14.74 -20.06
C SER A 55 2.40 -14.64 -19.36
N ALA A 56 2.07 -13.46 -18.82
CA ALA A 56 0.77 -13.22 -18.21
C ALA A 56 -0.39 -13.43 -19.20
N ALA A 57 -0.20 -13.10 -20.48
CA ALA A 57 -1.22 -13.31 -21.51
C ALA A 57 -1.67 -14.78 -21.63
N ARG A 58 -0.73 -15.73 -21.51
CA ARG A 58 -1.03 -17.16 -21.50
C ARG A 58 -1.75 -17.60 -20.23
N CYS A 59 -1.46 -16.99 -19.09
CA CYS A 59 -2.23 -17.25 -17.87
C CYS A 59 -3.68 -16.74 -18.00
N ILE A 60 -3.85 -15.54 -18.57
CA ILE A 60 -5.14 -14.84 -18.65
C ILE A 60 -6.11 -15.50 -19.63
N SER A 61 -5.64 -16.32 -20.58
CA SER A 61 -6.53 -17.07 -21.48
C SER A 61 -7.47 -18.00 -20.73
N CYS A 62 -7.04 -18.50 -19.57
CA CYS A 62 -7.85 -19.34 -18.69
C CYS A 62 -8.23 -18.63 -17.39
N HIS A 63 -7.35 -17.76 -16.85
CA HIS A 63 -7.56 -17.04 -15.59
C HIS A 63 -7.82 -15.55 -15.81
N LYS A 64 -9.05 -15.19 -16.14
CA LYS A 64 -9.42 -13.78 -16.36
C LYS A 64 -9.29 -12.98 -15.06
N PRO A 65 -8.50 -11.88 -15.02
CA PRO A 65 -8.28 -11.09 -13.80
C PRO A 65 -9.58 -10.58 -13.13
N ALA A 66 -10.62 -10.30 -13.91
CA ALA A 66 -11.92 -9.88 -13.41
C ALA A 66 -12.67 -10.97 -12.60
N GLU A 67 -12.34 -12.24 -12.82
CA GLU A 67 -12.99 -13.40 -12.22
C GLU A 67 -12.18 -13.97 -11.06
N ILE A 68 -10.88 -13.67 -10.98
CA ILE A 68 -9.99 -14.16 -9.92
C ILE A 68 -10.50 -13.71 -8.56
N GLY A 69 -10.78 -14.69 -7.70
CA GLY A 69 -11.31 -14.45 -6.37
C GLY A 69 -12.80 -14.08 -6.33
N ARG A 70 -13.50 -14.09 -7.46
CA ARG A 70 -14.97 -13.98 -7.55
C ARG A 70 -15.61 -15.30 -7.94
N LEU A 71 -15.01 -16.03 -8.86
CA LEU A 71 -15.49 -17.34 -9.31
C LEU A 71 -14.52 -18.42 -8.84
N ASN A 72 -15.05 -19.60 -8.55
CA ASN A 72 -14.24 -20.79 -8.34
C ASN A 72 -13.83 -21.43 -9.68
N SER A 73 -13.06 -22.51 -9.63
CA SER A 73 -12.62 -23.24 -10.83
C SER A 73 -13.75 -23.84 -11.68
N LYS A 74 -14.99 -23.87 -11.18
CA LYS A 74 -16.19 -24.31 -11.90
C LYS A 74 -17.01 -23.13 -12.46
N GLY A 75 -16.51 -21.90 -12.34
CA GLY A 75 -17.23 -20.69 -12.76
C GLY A 75 -18.37 -20.28 -11.82
N LEU A 76 -18.49 -20.91 -10.65
CA LEU A 76 -19.54 -20.56 -9.68
C LEU A 76 -19.07 -19.40 -8.78
N PRO A 77 -19.96 -18.47 -8.43
CA PRO A 77 -19.64 -17.39 -7.50
C PRO A 77 -19.12 -17.91 -6.15
N ILE A 78 -18.02 -17.33 -5.68
CA ILE A 78 -17.50 -17.54 -4.34
C ILE A 78 -18.22 -16.55 -3.42
N ALA A 79 -18.98 -17.07 -2.46
CA ALA A 79 -19.50 -16.25 -1.37
C ALA A 79 -18.30 -15.75 -0.52
N LYS A 80 -17.93 -14.48 -0.69
CA LYS A 80 -16.88 -13.85 0.10
C LYS A 80 -17.48 -12.78 1.03
N PRO A 81 -16.85 -12.51 2.18
CA PRO A 81 -17.15 -11.32 2.95
C PRO A 81 -17.00 -10.09 2.06
N THR A 82 -17.96 -9.17 2.10
CA THR A 82 -17.98 -7.89 1.37
C THR A 82 -16.78 -6.99 1.69
N SER A 83 -15.97 -7.34 2.69
CA SER A 83 -14.78 -6.61 3.12
C SER A 83 -13.51 -6.88 2.29
N SER A 84 -13.55 -7.79 1.33
CA SER A 84 -12.34 -8.21 0.60
C SER A 84 -12.36 -7.67 -0.83
N THR A 85 -11.71 -6.54 -1.06
CA THR A 85 -11.45 -6.02 -2.40
C THR A 85 -10.67 -7.06 -3.22
N ALA A 86 -11.10 -7.27 -4.46
CA ALA A 86 -10.44 -8.20 -5.38
C ALA A 86 -9.19 -7.53 -5.97
N PHE A 87 -8.08 -7.52 -5.22
CA PHE A 87 -6.89 -6.74 -5.56
C PHE A 87 -6.31 -7.03 -6.96
N HIS A 88 -6.49 -8.24 -7.51
CA HIS A 88 -6.05 -8.57 -8.88
C HIS A 88 -6.64 -7.64 -9.95
N GLN A 89 -7.81 -7.04 -9.69
CA GLN A 89 -8.45 -6.05 -10.57
C GLN A 89 -7.86 -4.65 -10.44
N GLU A 90 -7.16 -4.40 -9.34
CA GLU A 90 -6.58 -3.11 -8.98
C GLU A 90 -5.08 -3.03 -9.32
N LEU A 91 -4.49 -4.10 -9.87
CA LEU A 91 -3.10 -4.09 -10.33
C LEU A 91 -2.94 -3.17 -11.56
N LYS A 92 -1.83 -2.43 -11.62
CA LYS A 92 -1.41 -1.62 -12.77
C LYS A 92 -0.99 -2.51 -13.93
N ASP A 93 -0.14 -3.48 -13.64
CA ASP A 93 0.41 -4.44 -14.58
C ASP A 93 0.17 -5.86 -14.08
N VAL A 94 -0.13 -6.78 -15.00
CA VAL A 94 -0.38 -8.18 -14.66
C VAL A 94 0.89 -8.97 -14.95
N ASN A 95 1.63 -9.31 -13.89
CA ASN A 95 2.68 -10.31 -13.94
C ASN A 95 2.44 -11.37 -12.87
N CYS A 96 1.83 -12.48 -13.28
CA CYS A 96 1.40 -13.52 -12.36
C CYS A 96 2.59 -14.16 -11.62
N VAL A 97 3.74 -14.29 -12.29
CA VAL A 97 4.89 -15.05 -11.76
C VAL A 97 5.74 -14.28 -10.75
N ASP A 98 5.48 -12.99 -10.57
CA ASP A 98 6.06 -12.21 -9.45
C ASP A 98 5.52 -12.68 -8.10
N CYS A 99 4.28 -13.16 -8.08
CA CYS A 99 3.57 -13.60 -6.88
C CYS A 99 3.03 -15.03 -6.96
N HIS A 100 3.20 -15.75 -8.06
CA HIS A 100 2.77 -17.14 -8.22
C HIS A 100 3.91 -18.00 -8.77
N SER A 101 3.87 -19.30 -8.46
CA SER A 101 4.73 -20.29 -9.10
C SER A 101 3.85 -21.44 -9.52
N ASP A 102 4.02 -21.90 -10.75
CA ASP A 102 3.29 -23.05 -11.28
C ASP A 102 4.03 -24.37 -11.09
N HIS A 103 5.35 -24.30 -10.94
CA HIS A 103 6.16 -25.48 -10.65
C HIS A 103 6.09 -25.79 -9.15
N ALA A 104 5.57 -26.97 -8.83
CA ALA A 104 5.43 -27.46 -7.48
C ALA A 104 6.79 -27.54 -6.78
N GLY A 105 6.89 -26.96 -5.58
CA GLY A 105 8.11 -26.99 -4.77
C GLY A 105 9.22 -26.04 -5.22
N VAL A 106 9.09 -25.35 -6.36
CA VAL A 106 10.03 -24.31 -6.78
C VAL A 106 9.80 -23.07 -5.93
N LYS A 107 10.75 -22.78 -5.04
CA LYS A 107 10.75 -21.54 -4.26
C LYS A 107 10.90 -20.36 -5.20
N ARG A 108 10.03 -19.37 -5.06
CA ARG A 108 10.13 -18.11 -5.81
C ARG A 108 11.43 -17.42 -5.44
N TYR A 109 12.16 -16.94 -6.45
CA TYR A 109 13.38 -16.17 -6.24
C TYR A 109 13.11 -14.89 -5.43
N HIS A 110 11.92 -14.29 -5.58
CA HIS A 110 11.44 -13.16 -4.79
C HIS A 110 10.25 -13.57 -3.91
N LEU A 111 10.53 -13.99 -2.68
CA LEU A 111 9.52 -14.04 -1.63
C LEU A 111 9.29 -12.59 -1.15
N GLN A 112 8.40 -11.85 -1.82
CA GLN A 112 7.84 -10.64 -1.20
C GLN A 112 6.99 -11.08 0.00
N GLY A 113 7.57 -10.99 1.20
CA GLY A 113 6.88 -11.32 2.45
C GLY A 113 5.76 -10.33 2.80
N ASN A 114 5.80 -9.13 2.23
CA ASN A 114 4.80 -8.09 2.38
C ASN A 114 4.23 -7.71 1.00
N PHE A 115 2.94 -7.37 0.96
CA PHE A 115 2.30 -6.87 -0.24
C PHE A 115 2.90 -5.52 -0.66
N ASN A 116 3.25 -5.36 -1.94
CA ASN A 116 3.80 -4.12 -2.48
C ASN A 116 2.70 -3.25 -3.10
N HIS A 117 2.36 -2.13 -2.44
CA HIS A 117 1.34 -1.19 -2.93
C HIS A 117 1.73 -0.49 -4.23
N ALA A 118 3.01 -0.42 -4.62
CA ALA A 118 3.42 0.17 -5.90
C ALA A 118 2.77 -0.51 -7.11
N LEU A 119 2.35 -1.77 -6.96
CA LEU A 119 1.66 -2.56 -7.97
C LEU A 119 0.20 -2.12 -8.20
N LEU A 120 -0.39 -1.33 -7.30
CA LEU A 120 -1.80 -0.91 -7.39
C LEU A 120 -1.99 0.35 -8.22
N LYS A 121 -3.14 0.47 -8.90
CA LYS A 121 -3.59 1.67 -9.61
C LYS A 121 -3.63 2.87 -8.67
N LYS A 122 -3.39 4.06 -9.23
CA LYS A 122 -3.33 5.31 -8.45
C LYS A 122 -4.63 5.59 -7.68
N ALA A 123 -5.79 5.38 -8.31
CA ALA A 123 -7.09 5.59 -7.66
C ALA A 123 -7.28 4.71 -6.40
N THR A 124 -6.78 3.47 -6.43
CA THR A 124 -6.87 2.52 -5.32
C THR A 124 -5.92 2.89 -4.18
N LEU A 125 -4.77 3.48 -4.48
CA LEU A 125 -3.78 3.91 -3.48
C LEU A 125 -4.34 4.95 -2.50
N ASP A 126 -5.26 5.79 -2.96
CA ASP A 126 -5.92 6.80 -2.13
C ASP A 126 -7.08 6.24 -1.30
N GLN A 127 -7.51 5.00 -1.57
CA GLN A 127 -8.68 4.37 -0.95
C GLN A 127 -8.26 3.22 -0.03
N CYS A 128 -7.39 3.50 0.94
CA CYS A 128 -6.80 2.48 1.83
C CYS A 128 -7.85 1.59 2.51
N GLN A 129 -9.02 2.17 2.80
CA GLN A 129 -10.17 1.64 3.54
C GLN A 129 -10.85 0.48 2.83
N THR A 130 -10.66 0.38 1.51
CA THR A 130 -11.17 -0.72 0.69
C THR A 130 -10.51 -2.06 1.02
N CYS A 131 -9.31 -2.03 1.62
CA CYS A 131 -8.55 -3.22 2.03
C CYS A 131 -8.20 -3.21 3.52
N HIS A 132 -7.86 -2.05 4.08
CA HIS A 132 -7.38 -1.89 5.45
C HIS A 132 -8.47 -1.31 6.35
N LYS A 133 -8.55 -1.81 7.58
CA LYS A 133 -9.49 -1.27 8.58
C LYS A 133 -8.86 -0.04 9.24
N SER A 134 -9.62 1.05 9.36
CA SER A 134 -9.15 2.23 10.10
C SER A 134 -8.89 1.89 11.58
N PRO A 135 -7.81 2.42 12.17
CA PRO A 135 -7.57 2.33 13.60
C PRO A 135 -8.71 2.94 14.41
N LYS A 136 -9.01 2.37 15.59
CA LYS A 136 -10.11 2.83 16.46
C LYS A 136 -9.66 3.80 17.57
N ASN A 137 -8.47 4.39 17.50
CA ASN A 137 -8.01 5.32 18.54
C ASN A 137 -8.74 6.69 18.45
N ALA A 138 -8.67 7.47 19.53
CA ALA A 138 -9.39 8.74 19.66
C ALA A 138 -9.08 9.74 18.53
N LEU A 139 -7.83 9.77 18.04
CA LEU A 139 -7.43 10.64 16.93
C LEU A 139 -8.11 10.24 15.62
N HIS A 140 -8.00 8.97 15.22
CA HIS A 140 -8.55 8.48 13.96
C HIS A 140 -10.09 8.49 13.92
N GLN A 141 -10.75 8.46 15.08
CA GLN A 141 -12.21 8.61 15.15
C GLN A 141 -12.69 10.04 14.83
N LYS A 142 -11.83 11.05 14.98
CA LYS A 142 -12.17 12.46 14.75
C LYS A 142 -11.67 13.00 13.41
N ILE A 143 -10.78 12.28 12.72
CA ILE A 143 -10.21 12.70 11.44
C ILE A 143 -11.06 12.14 10.29
N THR A 144 -11.49 13.02 9.39
CA THR A 144 -12.18 12.65 8.14
C THR A 144 -11.28 12.74 6.90
N ALA A 145 -10.06 13.24 7.05
CA ALA A 145 -9.07 13.33 5.97
C ALA A 145 -8.62 11.95 5.47
N ASN A 146 -8.17 11.88 4.22
CA ASN A 146 -7.62 10.66 3.64
C ASN A 146 -6.37 10.22 4.41
N CYS A 147 -6.16 8.91 4.56
CA CYS A 147 -4.99 8.36 5.26
C CYS A 147 -3.67 8.85 4.68
N THR A 148 -3.63 9.04 3.37
CA THR A 148 -2.46 9.53 2.63
C THR A 148 -2.04 10.94 2.99
N SER A 149 -2.89 11.69 3.70
CA SER A 149 -2.55 13.01 4.25
C SER A 149 -1.51 12.93 5.37
N CYS A 150 -1.43 11.77 6.04
CA CYS A 150 -0.55 11.54 7.19
C CYS A 150 0.34 10.30 7.04
N HIS A 151 -0.07 9.30 6.27
CA HIS A 151 0.63 8.01 6.14
C HIS A 151 1.05 7.75 4.70
N THR A 152 2.22 7.14 4.51
CA THR A 152 2.61 6.59 3.21
C THR A 152 2.57 5.06 3.23
N PRO A 153 2.22 4.39 2.12
CA PRO A 153 2.24 2.93 2.08
C PRO A 153 3.61 2.32 2.39
N ASP A 154 4.69 3.01 1.99
CA ASP A 154 6.07 2.53 2.20
C ASP A 154 6.58 2.77 3.63
N LYS A 155 6.07 3.81 4.31
CA LYS A 155 6.43 4.16 5.68
C LYS A 155 5.18 4.58 6.46
N TRP A 156 4.46 3.57 6.93
CA TRP A 156 3.21 3.78 7.66
C TRP A 156 3.42 4.44 9.03
N THR A 157 4.54 4.13 9.71
CA THR A 157 4.86 4.66 11.03
C THR A 157 6.30 5.15 11.11
N PRO A 158 6.57 6.33 11.71
CA PRO A 158 5.58 7.33 12.16
C PRO A 158 4.85 7.99 10.99
N ALA A 159 3.67 8.53 11.26
CA ALA A 159 2.96 9.39 10.32
C ALA A 159 3.77 10.67 10.04
N SER A 160 3.67 11.21 8.83
CA SER A 160 4.06 12.58 8.52
C SER A 160 2.95 13.52 8.98
N PHE A 161 3.15 14.22 10.09
CA PHE A 161 2.28 15.32 10.52
C PHE A 161 3.01 16.63 10.32
N ASP A 162 2.40 17.54 9.58
CA ASP A 162 2.91 18.88 9.34
C ASP A 162 2.20 19.85 10.29
N HIS A 163 2.88 20.23 11.37
CA HIS A 163 2.33 21.04 12.45
C HIS A 163 1.94 22.44 11.95
N ASP A 164 2.72 23.00 11.03
CA ASP A 164 2.58 24.37 10.50
C ASP A 164 1.26 24.57 9.74
N LYS A 165 0.63 23.47 9.28
CA LYS A 165 -0.72 23.52 8.69
C LYS A 165 -1.80 23.85 9.71
N TYR A 166 -1.56 23.66 10.99
CA TYR A 166 -2.54 23.86 12.06
C TYR A 166 -2.08 24.89 13.06
N PHE A 167 -0.85 24.74 13.57
CA PHE A 167 -0.24 25.60 14.57
C PHE A 167 1.29 25.53 14.43
N VAL A 168 1.92 26.67 14.23
CA VAL A 168 3.36 26.79 14.05
C VAL A 168 4.06 26.60 15.40
N LEU A 169 5.04 25.70 15.44
CA LEU A 169 5.86 25.48 16.63
C LEU A 169 7.04 26.45 16.62
N ASP A 170 6.80 27.69 17.04
CA ASP A 170 7.80 28.76 17.08
C ASP A 170 8.05 29.27 18.51
N ARG A 171 9.20 29.92 18.72
CA ARG A 171 9.59 30.57 19.99
C ARG A 171 9.26 29.69 21.21
N ASP A 172 8.46 30.20 22.15
CA ASP A 172 8.06 29.50 23.38
C ASP A 172 7.04 28.38 23.15
N HIS A 173 6.41 28.32 21.98
CA HIS A 173 5.53 27.22 21.57
C HIS A 173 6.28 26.02 21.01
N ASN A 174 7.59 26.11 20.78
CA ASN A 174 8.44 24.97 20.47
C ASN A 174 8.70 24.09 21.72
N ALA A 175 7.62 23.50 22.24
CA ALA A 175 7.59 22.70 23.45
C ALA A 175 7.46 21.20 23.13
N GLY A 176 7.73 20.35 24.13
CA GLY A 176 7.48 18.92 24.00
C GLY A 176 5.99 18.62 23.75
N CYS A 177 5.69 17.57 22.99
CA CYS A 177 4.31 17.25 22.58
C CYS A 177 3.33 17.18 23.75
N SER A 178 3.76 16.66 24.89
CA SER A 178 2.95 16.52 26.10
C SER A 178 2.58 17.84 26.77
N SER A 179 3.27 18.94 26.44
CA SER A 179 2.93 20.28 26.94
C SER A 179 1.57 20.74 26.43
N CYS A 180 1.22 20.39 25.19
CA CYS A 180 -0.08 20.71 24.60
C CYS A 180 -1.02 19.49 24.58
N HIS A 181 -0.49 18.30 24.33
CA HIS A 181 -1.23 17.04 24.24
C HIS A 181 -1.15 16.25 25.55
N VAL A 182 -1.99 16.65 26.50
CA VAL A 182 -2.07 16.02 27.84
C VAL A 182 -2.37 14.53 27.71
N ASN A 183 -1.69 13.70 28.51
CA ASN A 183 -1.81 12.24 28.52
C ASN A 183 -1.57 11.55 27.16
N ASN A 184 -0.81 12.19 26.26
CA ASN A 184 -0.60 11.74 24.88
C ASN A 184 -1.91 11.62 24.07
N ASP A 185 -2.96 12.36 24.43
CA ASP A 185 -4.17 12.48 23.63
C ASP A 185 -3.95 13.52 22.52
N TYR A 186 -3.43 13.08 21.38
CA TYR A 186 -3.23 13.92 20.20
C TYR A 186 -4.52 14.39 19.53
N SER A 187 -5.69 13.93 19.99
CA SER A 187 -6.99 14.35 19.48
C SER A 187 -7.53 15.63 20.15
N ARG A 188 -6.79 16.16 21.13
CA ARG A 188 -7.10 17.36 21.90
C ARG A 188 -5.82 18.13 22.18
N TYR A 189 -5.93 19.43 22.39
CA TYR A 189 -4.83 20.26 22.84
C TYR A 189 -5.32 21.15 23.99
N SER A 190 -4.39 21.70 24.77
CA SER A 190 -4.67 22.70 25.79
C SER A 190 -3.58 23.78 25.78
N CYS A 191 -4.01 25.04 25.75
CA CYS A 191 -3.13 26.19 25.94
C CYS A 191 -3.01 26.57 27.43
N TYR A 192 -3.99 26.14 28.26
CA TYR A 192 -4.11 26.48 29.68
C TYR A 192 -3.02 25.86 30.58
N GLY A 193 -2.17 24.98 30.04
CA GLY A 193 -1.02 24.44 30.75
C GLY A 193 0.11 25.47 30.94
N CYS A 194 0.13 26.52 30.12
CA CYS A 194 1.14 27.57 30.16
C CYS A 194 0.53 28.99 30.14
N HIS A 195 -0.61 29.19 29.45
CA HIS A 195 -1.30 30.48 29.37
C HIS A 195 -2.24 30.70 30.57
N GLU A 196 -2.40 31.98 30.96
CA GLU A 196 -3.06 32.49 32.18
C GLU A 196 -4.05 31.53 32.87
N HIS A 197 -3.79 31.27 34.16
CA HIS A 197 -4.14 30.06 34.91
C HIS A 197 -5.63 29.72 35.14
N THR A 198 -6.59 30.33 34.44
CA THR A 198 -7.97 29.83 34.43
C THR A 198 -8.69 30.13 33.11
N PRO A 199 -9.55 29.20 32.61
CA PRO A 199 -10.46 29.48 31.50
C PRO A 199 -11.36 30.72 31.73
N SER A 200 -11.67 31.06 32.99
CA SER A 200 -12.45 32.24 33.35
C SER A 200 -11.73 33.56 33.05
N ASN A 201 -10.41 33.64 33.29
CA ASN A 201 -9.66 34.86 33.04
C ASN A 201 -9.51 35.13 31.54
N ILE A 202 -9.15 34.10 30.78
CA ILE A 202 -9.05 34.18 29.32
C ILE A 202 -10.42 34.56 28.72
N ARG A 203 -11.52 33.94 29.17
CA ARG A 203 -12.88 34.30 28.76
C ARG A 203 -13.19 35.77 29.01
N ARG A 204 -12.91 36.27 30.21
CA ARG A 204 -13.18 37.66 30.57
C ARG A 204 -12.45 38.62 29.64
N LYS A 205 -11.17 38.35 29.36
CA LYS A 205 -10.35 39.16 28.45
C LYS A 205 -10.88 39.15 27.02
N HIS A 206 -11.23 37.98 26.48
CA HIS A 206 -11.85 37.90 25.15
C HIS A 206 -13.17 38.67 25.08
N ILE A 207 -14.00 38.61 26.13
CA ILE A 207 -15.27 39.36 26.19
C ILE A 207 -15.04 40.87 26.28
N GLU A 208 -14.01 41.34 27.01
CA GLU A 208 -13.60 42.75 27.06
C GLU A 208 -13.26 43.27 25.64
N GLU A 209 -12.63 42.43 24.81
CA GLU A 209 -12.30 42.70 23.40
C GLU A 209 -13.44 42.37 22.42
N GLY A 210 -14.64 42.01 22.90
CA GLY A 210 -15.80 41.70 22.07
C GLY A 210 -15.82 40.31 21.42
N ILE A 211 -14.82 39.46 21.68
CA ILE A 211 -14.71 38.10 21.14
C ILE A 211 -15.49 37.12 22.02
N ARG A 212 -16.51 36.48 21.45
CA ARG A 212 -17.42 35.56 22.18
C ARG A 212 -17.25 34.09 21.83
N GLN A 213 -16.65 33.80 20.67
CA GLN A 213 -16.31 32.44 20.20
C GLN A 213 -14.78 32.34 20.18
N PHE A 214 -14.21 31.57 21.11
CA PHE A 214 -12.76 31.46 21.32
C PHE A 214 -12.35 30.07 21.84
N ASP A 215 -13.25 29.10 21.72
CA ASP A 215 -13.07 27.71 22.12
C ASP A 215 -12.05 26.95 21.26
N HIS A 216 -11.78 27.43 20.05
CA HIS A 216 -10.76 26.91 19.14
C HIS A 216 -9.60 27.90 18.99
N CYS A 217 -8.73 27.98 19.99
CA CYS A 217 -7.66 28.99 20.08
C CYS A 217 -6.83 29.12 18.78
N VAL A 218 -6.50 27.98 18.14
CA VAL A 218 -5.64 27.93 16.95
C VAL A 218 -6.27 28.48 15.67
N GLU A 219 -7.57 28.76 15.66
CA GLU A 219 -8.22 29.42 14.52
C GLU A 219 -7.79 30.88 14.39
N CYS A 220 -7.57 31.54 15.54
CA CYS A 220 -7.09 32.92 15.62
C CYS A 220 -5.59 32.99 15.92
N HIS A 221 -5.09 32.14 16.82
CA HIS A 221 -3.69 32.12 17.27
C HIS A 221 -2.90 30.99 16.59
N ARG A 222 -2.34 31.25 15.40
CA ARG A 222 -1.62 30.22 14.62
C ARG A 222 -0.13 30.09 14.96
N SER A 223 0.43 31.03 15.70
CA SER A 223 1.84 31.08 16.11
C SER A 223 1.98 31.78 17.47
N ALA A 224 3.20 31.91 17.98
CA ALA A 224 3.54 32.74 19.14
C ALA A 224 3.51 34.25 18.83
N ASP A 225 3.33 34.63 17.58
CA ASP A 225 3.34 36.04 17.19
C ASP A 225 1.98 36.69 17.45
N GLU A 226 1.97 37.74 18.27
CA GLU A 226 0.76 38.51 18.58
C GLU A 226 0.25 39.26 17.34
N ASP A 227 1.13 39.56 16.37
CA ASP A 227 0.78 40.20 15.11
C ASP A 227 0.18 39.21 14.09
N ASP A 228 0.30 37.89 14.32
CA ASP A 228 -0.31 36.84 13.47
C ASP A 228 -1.74 36.47 13.90
N ILE A 229 -2.28 37.16 14.91
CA ILE A 229 -3.65 36.94 15.37
C ILE A 229 -4.60 37.36 14.26
N ARG A 230 -5.30 36.39 13.68
CA ARG A 230 -6.33 36.68 12.69
C ARG A 230 -7.52 37.32 13.39
N GLU A 231 -7.93 38.50 12.92
CA GLU A 231 -9.23 39.06 13.29
C GLU A 231 -10.30 38.04 12.91
N GLY A 232 -10.91 37.41 13.92
CA GLY A 232 -11.96 36.43 13.71
C GLY A 232 -13.06 37.08 12.88
N SER A 233 -13.53 36.38 11.85
CA SER A 233 -14.68 36.82 11.04
C SER A 233 -15.96 36.80 11.89
N GLY A 234 -16.12 37.78 12.78
CA GLY A 234 -17.35 38.14 13.43
C GLY A 234 -18.12 39.09 12.52
N GLY A 235 -19.15 38.57 11.86
CA GLY A 235 -19.92 39.27 10.84
C GLY A 235 -20.42 40.65 11.25
N GLY A 236 -20.09 41.65 10.43
CA GLY A 236 -20.89 42.85 10.26
C GLY A 236 -21.99 42.56 9.23
N GLY A 237 -23.18 42.26 9.74
CA GLY A 237 -24.45 42.49 9.06
C GLY A 237 -25.13 43.69 9.70
#